data_AF-A0A9D8KVD7-F1
#
_entry.id   AF-A0A9D8KVD7-F1
#
_cell.length_a   1.000
_cell.length_b   1.000
_cell.length_c   1.000
_cell.angle_alpha   90.00
_cell.angle_beta   90.00
_cell.angle_gamma   90.00
#
_symmetry.space_group_name_H-M   'P 1'
#
loop_
_entity.id
_entity.type
_entity.pdbx_description
1 polymer ?
#
loop_
_entity_poly.entity_id
_entity_poly.type
_entity_poly.pdbx_seq_one_letter_code
_entity_poly.pdbx_strand_id
1 'polypeptide(L)'
;EPGTVKVGEQFVIERYSHVMHIVSEVTGTLKAGLSYSDVLRATFPAGTVSGAPKIRALEIIRELEPVKRNVYSGAVGYIGWHGDADTAIAIRTAVIQDGYLYVQAGGGVVYDSDPDAEWHETMNKGRALFRAVAQAAKGL
;
A
#
# COMPACT_ATOMS: atom_id res chain seq x y z
N GLU A 1 1.97 5.52 23.95
CA GLU A 1 2.64 5.35 25.24
C GLU A 1 3.75 4.31 25.16
N PRO A 2 4.96 4.61 25.67
CA PRO A 2 6.05 3.64 25.74
C PRO A 2 5.61 2.34 26.42
N GLY A 3 6.11 1.20 25.94
CA GLY A 3 5.76 -0.13 26.49
C GLY A 3 4.38 -0.67 26.08
N THR A 4 3.56 0.09 25.36
CA THR A 4 2.21 -0.38 24.93
C THR A 4 2.18 -0.98 23.52
N VAL A 5 3.24 -0.79 22.73
CA VAL A 5 3.34 -1.34 21.38
C VAL A 5 3.53 -2.85 21.48
N LYS A 6 2.59 -3.60 20.90
CA LYS A 6 2.60 -5.05 20.87
C LYS A 6 2.35 -5.54 19.44
N VAL A 7 2.99 -6.65 19.11
CA VAL A 7 2.68 -7.40 17.90
C VAL A 7 1.62 -8.43 18.31
N GLY A 8 0.41 -8.30 17.77
CA GLY A 8 -0.73 -9.14 18.05
C GLY A 8 -0.64 -10.47 17.31
N GLU A 9 -1.58 -10.74 16.42
CA GLU A 9 -1.49 -11.89 15.51
C GLU A 9 -0.23 -11.78 14.63
N GLN A 10 0.44 -12.91 14.43
CA GLN A 10 1.72 -12.96 13.72
C GLN A 10 1.71 -14.04 12.65
N PHE A 11 2.17 -13.66 11.45
CA PHE A 11 2.36 -14.56 10.31
C PHE A 11 1.11 -15.38 9.94
N VAL A 12 -0.07 -14.78 10.13
CA VAL A 12 -1.35 -15.42 9.81
C VAL A 12 -1.58 -15.40 8.30
N ILE A 13 -2.16 -16.48 7.77
CA ILE A 13 -2.53 -16.56 6.36
C ILE A 13 -3.93 -16.00 6.15
N GLU A 14 -4.01 -14.85 5.51
CA GLU A 14 -5.26 -14.29 5.01
C GLU A 14 -5.50 -14.71 3.56
N ARG A 15 -6.71 -15.19 3.26
CA ARG A 15 -7.09 -15.65 1.92
C ARG A 15 -8.07 -14.67 1.28
N TYR A 16 -7.70 -14.16 0.11
CA TYR A 16 -8.52 -13.33 -0.76
C TYR A 16 -8.90 -14.12 -2.03
N SER A 17 -9.78 -13.57 -2.86
CA SER A 17 -10.33 -14.29 -4.03
C SER A 17 -9.30 -14.89 -4.99
N HIS A 18 -8.11 -14.30 -5.10
CA HIS A 18 -7.08 -14.73 -6.07
C HIS A 18 -5.66 -14.80 -5.48
N VAL A 19 -5.47 -14.39 -4.23
CA VAL A 19 -4.16 -14.32 -3.57
C VAL A 19 -4.29 -14.62 -2.08
N MET A 20 -3.21 -15.03 -1.43
CA MET A 20 -3.10 -15.10 0.01
C MET A 20 -1.94 -14.22 0.48
N HIS A 21 -2.08 -13.61 1.66
CA HIS A 21 -1.04 -12.79 2.27
C HIS A 21 -0.66 -13.35 3.64
N ILE A 22 0.62 -13.21 3.99
CA ILE A 22 1.10 -13.37 5.37
C ILE A 22 0.92 -12.03 6.06
N VAL A 23 0.12 -11.99 7.12
CA VAL A 23 -0.26 -10.75 7.81
C VAL A 23 0.12 -10.85 9.28
N SER A 24 0.59 -9.73 9.83
CA SER A 24 0.82 -9.54 11.25
C SER A 24 0.19 -8.22 11.69
N GLU A 25 -0.42 -8.21 12.87
CA GLU A 25 -1.04 -7.03 13.45
C GLU A 25 -0.09 -6.35 14.45
N VAL A 26 0.01 -5.02 14.40
CA VAL A 26 0.73 -4.23 15.41
C VAL A 26 -0.22 -3.21 16.00
N THR A 27 -0.38 -3.22 17.32
CA THR A 27 -1.25 -2.29 18.04
C THR A 27 -0.49 -1.58 19.16
N GLY A 28 -0.97 -0.40 19.57
CA GLY A 28 -0.39 0.36 20.65
C GLY A 28 -1.31 1.49 21.09
N THR A 29 -1.09 2.04 22.28
CA THR A 29 -1.85 3.20 22.78
C THR A 29 -1.21 4.48 22.26
N LEU A 30 -1.99 5.37 21.63
CA LEU A 30 -1.49 6.67 21.19
C LEU A 30 -1.04 7.51 22.39
N LYS A 31 0.03 8.30 22.24
CA LYS A 31 0.49 9.18 23.31
C LYS A 31 -0.55 10.29 23.54
N ALA A 32 -0.77 10.67 24.80
CA ALA A 32 -1.68 11.77 25.14
C ALA A 32 -1.31 13.07 24.37
N GLY A 33 -2.34 13.76 23.85
CA GLY A 33 -2.20 14.99 23.08
C GLY A 33 -1.81 14.81 21.61
N LEU A 34 -1.60 13.57 21.14
CA LEU A 34 -1.42 13.28 19.72
C LEU A 34 -2.75 12.88 19.06
N SER A 35 -2.79 13.02 17.74
CA SER A 35 -3.94 12.65 16.92
C SER A 35 -3.56 11.62 15.85
N TYR A 36 -4.56 11.12 15.12
CA TYR A 36 -4.32 10.24 13.98
C TYR A 36 -3.39 10.87 12.91
N SER A 37 -3.43 12.19 12.75
CA SER A 37 -2.55 12.87 11.78
C SER A 37 -1.05 12.72 12.14
N ASP A 38 -0.73 12.67 13.43
CA ASP A 38 0.64 12.39 13.90
C ASP A 38 1.04 10.95 13.62
N VAL A 39 0.11 10.00 13.79
CA VAL A 39 0.31 8.59 13.46
C VAL A 39 0.59 8.44 11.98
N LEU A 40 -0.28 9.01 11.13
CA LEU A 40 -0.12 8.96 9.69
C LEU A 40 1.23 9.57 9.27
N ARG A 41 1.59 10.75 9.79
CA ARG A 41 2.89 11.37 9.50
C ARG A 41 4.08 10.50 9.88
N ALA A 42 3.99 9.77 11.00
CA ALA A 42 5.08 8.91 11.47
C ALA A 42 5.19 7.58 10.70
N THR A 43 4.06 7.02 10.26
CA THR A 43 4.02 5.70 9.60
C THR A 43 4.04 5.78 8.09
N PHE A 44 3.70 6.94 7.49
CA PHE A 44 3.62 7.12 6.05
C PHE A 44 4.99 7.34 5.38
N PRO A 45 5.19 6.87 4.12
CA PRO A 45 4.38 5.86 3.45
C PRO A 45 4.59 4.48 4.08
N ALA A 46 3.67 3.56 3.80
CA ALA A 46 3.69 2.22 4.35
C ALA A 46 4.95 1.45 3.91
N GLY A 47 5.55 0.69 4.84
CA GLY A 47 6.78 -0.07 4.62
C GLY A 47 6.67 -1.10 3.49
N THR A 48 5.49 -1.69 3.30
CA THR A 48 5.20 -2.70 2.27
C THR A 48 5.26 -2.17 0.83
N VAL A 49 5.18 -0.85 0.64
CA VAL A 49 5.23 -0.20 -0.68
C VAL A 49 6.44 0.72 -0.84
N SER A 50 7.26 0.85 0.20
CA SER A 50 8.54 1.55 0.15
C SER A 50 9.73 0.59 0.20
N GLY A 51 9.83 -0.23 1.25
CA GLY A 51 11.01 -1.03 1.58
C GLY A 51 11.65 -0.66 2.93
N ALA A 52 12.77 -1.32 3.24
CA ALA A 52 13.51 -1.16 4.49
C ALA A 52 15.04 -1.15 4.24
N PRO A 53 15.81 -0.22 4.85
CA PRO A 53 15.38 0.94 5.64
C PRO A 53 14.57 1.96 4.83
N LYS A 54 13.47 2.48 5.41
CA LYS A 54 12.44 3.25 4.67
C LYS A 54 13.00 4.42 3.87
N ILE A 55 13.81 5.28 4.49
CA ILE A 55 14.34 6.48 3.83
C ILE A 55 15.22 6.10 2.63
N ARG A 56 16.13 5.14 2.82
CA ARG A 56 17.02 4.71 1.73
C ARG A 56 16.25 4.05 0.59
N ALA A 57 15.25 3.24 0.90
CA ALA A 57 14.41 2.61 -0.11
C ALA A 57 13.65 3.67 -0.95
N LEU A 58 13.13 4.72 -0.32
CA LEU A 58 12.46 5.83 -1.01
C LEU A 58 13.40 6.64 -1.91
N GLU A 59 14.66 6.82 -1.51
CA GLU A 59 15.67 7.46 -2.36
C GLU A 59 15.92 6.64 -3.63
N ILE A 60 16.13 5.33 -3.50
CA ILE A 60 16.32 4.42 -4.64
C ILE A 60 15.10 4.43 -5.55
N ILE A 61 13.90 4.32 -4.99
CA ILE A 61 12.64 4.42 -5.75
C ILE A 61 12.60 5.73 -6.55
N ARG A 62 12.98 6.85 -5.92
CA ARG A 62 13.00 8.17 -6.58
C ARG A 62 14.08 8.27 -7.67
N GLU A 63 15.21 7.60 -7.49
CA GLU A 63 16.28 7.53 -8.49
C GLU A 63 15.86 6.70 -9.73
N LEU A 64 15.07 5.65 -9.52
CA LEU A 64 14.70 4.68 -10.56
C LEU A 64 13.37 4.98 -11.26
N GLU A 65 12.37 5.52 -10.56
CA GLU A 65 11.05 5.76 -11.14
C GLU A 65 11.02 7.04 -11.98
N PRO A 66 10.58 6.99 -13.24
CA PRO A 66 10.59 8.15 -14.13
C PRO A 66 9.48 9.17 -13.82
N VAL A 67 8.53 8.81 -12.95
CA VAL A 67 7.34 9.60 -12.64
C VAL A 67 7.05 9.61 -11.14
N LYS A 68 6.36 10.64 -10.67
CA LYS A 68 5.86 10.67 -9.28
C LYS A 68 4.75 9.65 -9.10
N ARG A 69 4.71 9.00 -7.94
CA ARG A 69 3.67 8.02 -7.57
C ARG A 69 2.29 8.65 -7.30
N ASN A 70 2.24 9.92 -6.90
CA ASN A 70 0.99 10.64 -6.58
C ASN A 70 0.07 9.81 -5.65
N VAL A 71 -1.08 9.33 -6.16
CA VAL A 71 -2.03 8.52 -5.40
C VAL A 71 -1.48 7.14 -5.06
N TYR A 72 -0.70 6.52 -5.96
CA TYR A 72 -0.15 5.19 -5.73
C TYR A 72 0.77 5.16 -4.51
N SER A 73 0.65 4.11 -3.69
CA SER A 73 1.33 3.99 -2.38
C SER A 73 0.94 5.07 -1.34
N GLY A 74 -0.07 5.89 -1.66
CA GLY A 74 -0.70 6.85 -0.76
C GLY A 74 -1.63 6.18 0.26
N ALA A 75 -2.42 7.01 0.94
CA ALA A 75 -3.43 6.57 1.90
C ALA A 75 -4.81 7.10 1.47
N VAL A 76 -5.82 6.23 1.45
CA VAL A 76 -7.22 6.55 1.13
C VAL A 76 -8.09 6.07 2.27
N GLY A 77 -8.95 6.94 2.78
CA GLY A 77 -9.78 6.63 3.94
C GLY A 77 -10.45 7.87 4.52
N TYR A 78 -10.76 7.83 5.80
CA TYR A 78 -11.42 8.92 6.51
C TYR A 78 -10.75 9.23 7.85
N ILE A 79 -10.94 10.47 8.31
CA ILE A 79 -10.64 10.93 9.66
C ILE A 79 -11.92 11.57 10.19
N GLY A 80 -12.49 10.96 11.23
CA GLY A 80 -13.71 11.38 11.89
C GLY A 80 -13.46 12.48 12.92
N TRP A 81 -14.54 13.21 13.23
CA TRP A 81 -14.53 14.30 14.21
C TRP A 81 -14.27 13.84 15.64
N HIS A 82 -14.53 12.57 15.94
CA HIS A 82 -14.36 11.99 17.27
C HIS A 82 -13.02 11.27 17.44
N GLY A 83 -12.10 11.44 16.48
CA GLY A 83 -10.75 10.87 16.52
C GLY A 83 -10.64 9.45 15.97
N ASP A 84 -11.75 8.86 15.52
CA ASP A 84 -11.78 7.64 14.73
C ASP A 84 -11.20 7.91 13.33
N ALA A 85 -10.42 6.98 12.80
CA ALA A 85 -9.87 7.07 11.46
C ALA A 85 -9.55 5.68 10.94
N ASP A 86 -9.72 5.50 9.65
CA ASP A 86 -9.34 4.28 8.95
C ASP A 86 -8.82 4.64 7.57
N THR A 87 -7.69 4.06 7.17
CA THR A 87 -7.10 4.27 5.86
C THR A 87 -6.53 2.97 5.31
N ALA A 88 -6.80 2.74 4.03
CA ALA A 88 -6.11 1.74 3.24
C ALA A 88 -4.94 2.36 2.48
N ILE A 89 -3.92 1.55 2.21
CA ILE A 89 -2.86 1.92 1.27
C ILE A 89 -3.48 1.94 -0.14
N ALA A 90 -3.22 2.99 -0.90
CA ALA A 90 -3.68 3.17 -2.27
C ALA A 90 -2.90 2.28 -3.25
N ILE A 91 -3.13 0.98 -3.15
CA ILE A 91 -2.73 -0.07 -4.08
C ILE A 91 -3.98 -0.69 -4.72
N ARG A 92 -3.82 -1.34 -5.87
CA ARG A 92 -4.97 -1.82 -6.67
C ARG A 92 -6.03 -0.72 -6.84
N THR A 93 -5.56 0.50 -7.05
CA THR A 93 -6.37 1.70 -7.30
C THR A 93 -6.11 2.17 -8.73
N ALA A 94 -7.14 2.69 -9.39
CA ALA A 94 -7.01 3.34 -10.68
C ALA A 94 -7.42 4.82 -10.57
N VAL A 95 -6.65 5.70 -11.21
CA VAL A 95 -6.97 7.13 -11.31
C VAL A 95 -7.45 7.40 -12.72
N ILE A 96 -8.64 7.98 -12.85
CA ILE A 96 -9.18 8.39 -14.15
C ILE A 96 -9.07 9.90 -14.25
N GLN A 97 -8.37 10.39 -15.27
CA GLN A 97 -8.20 11.81 -15.52
C GLN A 97 -8.10 12.05 -17.02
N ASP A 98 -8.84 13.05 -17.52
CA ASP A 98 -8.79 13.49 -18.93
C ASP A 98 -9.01 12.36 -19.95
N GLY A 99 -9.88 11.40 -19.63
CA GLY A 99 -10.17 10.24 -20.48
C GLY A 99 -9.14 9.12 -20.42
N TYR A 100 -8.08 9.26 -19.62
CA TYR A 100 -7.06 8.24 -19.40
C TYR A 100 -7.25 7.51 -18.07
N LEU A 101 -7.00 6.20 -18.08
CA LEU A 101 -6.94 5.35 -16.90
C LEU A 101 -5.48 5.11 -16.52
N TYR A 102 -5.08 5.54 -15.33
CA TYR A 102 -3.76 5.30 -14.77
C TYR A 102 -3.83 4.19 -13.73
N VAL A 103 -3.05 3.13 -13.96
CA VAL A 103 -2.90 2.01 -13.03
C VAL A 103 -1.42 1.83 -12.74
N GLN A 104 -1.06 1.84 -11.45
CA GLN A 104 0.29 1.54 -10.99
C GLN A 104 0.27 0.28 -10.12
N ALA A 105 1.28 -0.55 -10.31
CA ALA A 105 1.52 -1.77 -9.55
C ALA A 105 3.03 -1.94 -9.35
N GLY A 106 3.40 -2.69 -8.33
CA GLY A 106 4.79 -3.04 -8.04
C GLY A 106 4.90 -4.27 -7.15
N GLY A 107 6.13 -4.64 -6.87
CA GLY A 107 6.53 -5.77 -6.02
C GLY A 107 7.58 -5.34 -5.00
N GLY A 108 7.80 -6.19 -4.01
CA GLY A 108 8.91 -6.04 -3.07
C GLY A 108 10.11 -6.79 -3.59
N VAL A 109 11.22 -6.09 -3.82
CA VAL A 109 12.46 -6.72 -4.29
C VAL A 109 13.33 -7.08 -3.09
N VAL A 110 13.73 -8.34 -3.02
CA VAL A 110 14.66 -8.89 -2.03
C VAL A 110 15.91 -9.44 -2.72
N TYR A 111 16.89 -9.88 -1.94
CA TYR A 111 18.17 -10.35 -2.47
C TYR A 111 18.03 -11.53 -3.45
N ASP A 112 17.06 -12.40 -3.20
CA ASP A 112 16.75 -13.62 -3.94
C ASP A 112 15.61 -13.44 -4.96
N SER A 113 15.16 -12.20 -5.19
CA SER A 113 14.15 -11.92 -6.22
C SER A 113 14.67 -12.25 -7.62
N ASP A 114 13.83 -12.91 -8.41
CA ASP A 114 14.05 -13.15 -9.83
C ASP A 114 13.39 -12.04 -10.66
N PRO A 115 14.13 -11.28 -11.50
CA PRO A 115 13.58 -10.14 -12.24
C PRO A 115 12.37 -10.46 -13.10
N ASP A 116 12.36 -11.62 -13.77
CA ASP A 116 11.27 -12.02 -14.65
C ASP A 116 10.01 -12.38 -13.83
N ALA A 117 10.19 -13.05 -12.70
CA ALA A 117 9.11 -13.34 -11.76
C ALA A 117 8.48 -12.06 -11.18
N GLU A 118 9.28 -11.09 -10.75
CA GLU A 118 8.80 -9.81 -10.21
C GLU A 118 8.04 -8.99 -11.26
N TRP A 119 8.51 -9.02 -12.51
CA TRP A 119 7.81 -8.43 -13.64
C TRP A 119 6.44 -9.08 -13.85
N HIS A 120 6.39 -10.41 -13.89
CA HIS A 120 5.15 -11.15 -14.02
C HIS A 120 4.17 -10.89 -12.87
N GLU A 121 4.66 -10.83 -11.63
CA GLU A 121 3.84 -10.48 -10.47
C GLU A 121 3.21 -9.10 -10.60
N THR A 122 4.02 -8.10 -10.98
CA THR A 122 3.57 -6.72 -11.16
C THR A 122 2.47 -6.62 -12.24
N MET A 123 2.67 -7.32 -13.36
CA MET A 123 1.68 -7.40 -14.43
C MET A 123 0.40 -8.11 -13.99
N ASN A 124 0.51 -9.19 -13.20
CA ASN A 124 -0.64 -9.91 -12.68
C ASN A 124 -1.46 -9.06 -11.69
N LYS A 125 -0.80 -8.29 -10.82
CA LYS A 125 -1.45 -7.34 -9.91
C LYS A 125 -2.23 -6.25 -10.67
N GLY A 126 -1.63 -5.69 -11.72
CA GLY A 126 -2.28 -4.67 -12.57
C GLY A 126 -3.44 -5.23 -13.40
N ARG A 127 -3.32 -6.47 -13.89
CA ARG A 127 -4.32 -7.11 -14.77
C ARG A 127 -5.71 -7.18 -14.16
N ALA A 128 -5.83 -7.34 -12.84
CA ALA A 128 -7.12 -7.37 -12.15
C ALA A 128 -7.93 -6.08 -12.37
N LEU A 129 -7.27 -4.92 -12.26
CA LEU A 129 -7.90 -3.62 -12.52
C LEU A 129 -8.25 -3.42 -13.99
N PHE A 130 -7.34 -3.76 -14.90
CA PHE A 130 -7.64 -3.66 -16.34
C PHE A 130 -8.83 -4.52 -16.75
N ARG A 131 -8.96 -5.74 -16.20
CA ARG A 131 -10.12 -6.60 -16.42
C ARG A 131 -11.41 -5.97 -15.88
N ALA A 132 -11.37 -5.44 -14.66
CA ALA A 132 -12.53 -4.78 -14.04
C ALA A 132 -13.00 -3.57 -14.87
N VAL A 133 -12.08 -2.72 -15.32
CA VAL A 133 -12.42 -1.55 -16.15
C VAL A 133 -12.92 -1.98 -17.53
N ALA A 134 -12.31 -2.99 -18.15
CA ALA A 134 -12.77 -3.51 -19.44
C ALA A 134 -14.19 -4.11 -19.37
N GLN A 135 -14.56 -4.73 -18.25
CA GLN A 135 -15.93 -5.19 -18.01
C GLN A 135 -16.87 -4.00 -17.79
N ALA A 136 -16.52 -3.05 -16.91
CA ALA A 136 -17.33 -1.86 -16.66
C ALA A 136 -17.57 -1.02 -17.93
N ALA A 137 -16.55 -0.87 -18.78
CA ALA A 137 -16.66 -0.16 -20.06
C ALA A 137 -17.61 -0.84 -21.06
N LYS A 138 -17.85 -2.15 -20.90
CA LYS A 138 -18.86 -2.90 -21.67
C LYS A 138 -20.26 -2.81 -21.07
N GLY A 139 -20.43 -2.07 -19.97
CA GLY A 139 -21.67 -1.96 -19.20
C GLY A 139 -21.78 -2.93 -18.02
N LEU A 140 -20.68 -3.64 -17.72
CA LEU A 140 -20.63 -4.96 -17.08
C LEU A 140 -21.30 -6.05 -17.93
#